data_AF-A0A1F3N3F0-F1
#
_entry.id   AF-A0A1F3N3F0-F1
#
_cell.length_a   1.000
_cell.length_b   1.000
_cell.length_c   1.000
_cell.angle_alpha   90.00
_cell.angle_beta   90.00
_cell.angle_gamma   90.00
#
_symmetry.space_group_name_H-M   'P 1'
#
loop_
_entity.id
_entity.type
_entity.pdbx_description
1 polymer ?
#
loop_
_entity_poly.entity_id
_entity_poly.type
_entity_poly.pdbx_seq_one_letter_code
_entity_poly.pdbx_strand_id
1 'polypeptide(L)'
;MIWFGLLLIIGIALLRTSNIKEPVISVLGLLSPYFLLTGLYYVLGKDIGGFLSDIAWNLFGESPGYEFSRLTIIILILSGLIFLISISFLIMQMNSKKIKSRKTFFLLLWALFISLAAYLSLPSVSVEMIWITGIPASYILAHYFVFIRKKIVPEIMFSGFFLLVVLLQILFIL
;
A
#
# COMPACT_ATOMS: atom_id res chain seq x y z
N MET A 1 -2.48 0.15 -9.49
CA MET A 1 -3.50 -0.92 -9.27
C MET A 1 -3.01 -2.30 -9.68
N ILE A 2 -2.46 -2.47 -10.89
CA ILE A 2 -2.03 -3.78 -11.45
C ILE A 2 -1.04 -4.52 -10.54
N TRP A 3 -0.10 -3.80 -9.94
CA TRP A 3 0.92 -4.33 -9.03
C TRP A 3 0.37 -5.02 -7.77
N PHE A 4 -0.85 -4.68 -7.34
CA PHE A 4 -1.52 -5.34 -6.21
C PHE A 4 -2.08 -6.72 -6.56
N GLY A 5 -1.98 -7.17 -7.82
CA GLY A 5 -2.20 -8.58 -8.17
C GLY A 5 -1.29 -9.53 -7.39
N LEU A 6 -0.07 -9.09 -7.04
CA LEU A 6 0.84 -9.85 -6.16
C LEU A 6 0.26 -10.02 -4.75
N LEU A 7 -0.37 -8.97 -4.22
CA LEU A 7 -1.00 -9.01 -2.89
C LEU A 7 -2.14 -10.02 -2.86
N LEU A 8 -2.87 -10.17 -3.97
CA LEU A 8 -3.92 -11.18 -4.10
C LEU A 8 -3.33 -12.59 -3.97
N ILE A 9 -2.25 -12.89 -4.69
CA ILE A 9 -1.58 -14.21 -4.65
C ILE A 9 -1.09 -14.52 -3.23
N ILE A 10 -0.44 -13.55 -2.59
CA ILE A 10 0.03 -13.67 -1.20
C ILE A 10 -1.15 -13.86 -0.23
N GLY A 11 -2.25 -13.14 -0.45
CA GLY A 11 -3.46 -13.28 0.34
C GLY A 11 -4.03 -14.69 0.29
N ILE A 12 -4.09 -15.30 -0.89
CA ILE A 12 -4.50 -16.71 -1.06
C ILE A 12 -3.56 -17.63 -0.30
N ALA A 13 -2.25 -17.48 -0.51
CA ALA A 13 -1.24 -18.33 0.13
C ALA A 13 -1.27 -18.24 1.67
N LEU A 14 -1.53 -17.05 2.22
CA LEU A 14 -1.59 -16.85 3.68
C LEU A 14 -2.91 -17.28 4.29
N LEU A 15 -4.03 -17.03 3.62
CA LEU A 15 -5.37 -17.17 4.20
C LEU A 15 -6.01 -18.54 3.95
N ARG A 16 -5.72 -19.19 2.82
CA ARG A 16 -6.38 -20.45 2.42
C ARG A 16 -5.45 -21.66 2.46
N THR A 17 -6.07 -22.83 2.48
CA THR A 17 -5.39 -24.13 2.39
C THR A 17 -5.01 -24.38 0.94
N SER A 18 -3.74 -24.66 0.66
CA SER A 18 -3.14 -24.76 -0.69
C SER A 18 -4.00 -25.54 -1.68
N ASN A 19 -4.70 -24.83 -2.56
CA ASN A 19 -5.31 -25.38 -3.75
C ASN A 19 -4.83 -24.56 -4.96
N ILE A 20 -4.16 -25.22 -5.90
CA ILE A 20 -3.56 -24.56 -7.07
C ILE A 20 -4.60 -23.93 -8.00
N LYS A 21 -5.88 -24.36 -7.92
CA LYS A 21 -6.96 -23.78 -8.71
C LYS A 21 -7.20 -22.32 -8.36
N GLU A 22 -7.01 -21.93 -7.11
CA GLU A 22 -7.37 -20.57 -6.66
C GLU A 22 -6.40 -19.49 -7.16
N PRO A 23 -5.07 -19.66 -7.07
CA PRO A 23 -4.14 -18.74 -7.71
C PRO A 23 -4.38 -18.65 -9.22
N VAL A 24 -4.64 -19.77 -9.89
CA VAL A 24 -4.90 -19.81 -11.35
C VAL A 24 -6.17 -19.03 -11.71
N ILE A 25 -7.30 -19.30 -11.04
CA ILE A 25 -8.56 -18.58 -11.26
C ILE A 25 -8.37 -17.08 -11.01
N SER A 26 -7.57 -16.72 -10.01
CA SER A 26 -7.36 -15.31 -9.68
C SER A 26 -6.47 -14.59 -10.68
N VAL A 27 -5.43 -15.24 -11.20
CA VAL A 27 -4.61 -14.71 -12.30
C VAL A 27 -5.47 -14.54 -13.55
N LEU A 28 -6.31 -15.53 -13.88
CA LEU A 28 -7.28 -15.42 -14.97
C LEU A 28 -8.26 -14.25 -14.74
N GLY A 29 -8.73 -14.06 -13.51
CA GLY A 29 -9.58 -12.93 -13.13
C GLY A 29 -8.89 -11.57 -13.30
N LEU A 30 -7.61 -11.47 -12.93
CA LEU A 30 -6.81 -10.26 -13.13
C LEU A 30 -6.59 -9.95 -14.62
N LEU A 31 -6.41 -10.98 -15.45
CA LEU A 31 -6.23 -10.84 -16.89
C LEU A 31 -7.54 -10.60 -17.66
N SER A 32 -8.68 -11.02 -17.10
CA SER A 32 -10.00 -10.94 -17.72
C SER A 32 -10.35 -9.56 -18.30
N PRO A 33 -10.20 -8.42 -17.59
CA PRO A 33 -10.52 -7.12 -18.17
C PRO A 33 -9.66 -6.78 -19.39
N TYR A 34 -8.38 -7.16 -19.42
CA TYR A 34 -7.50 -6.91 -20.56
C TYR A 34 -7.90 -7.74 -21.78
N PHE A 35 -8.22 -9.01 -21.57
CA PHE A 35 -8.71 -9.87 -22.66
C PHE A 35 -10.04 -9.37 -23.23
N LEU A 36 -11.00 -9.02 -22.36
CA LEU A 36 -12.29 -8.50 -22.79
C LEU A 36 -12.15 -7.17 -23.55
N LEU A 37 -11.35 -6.24 -23.04
CA LEU A 37 -11.13 -4.94 -23.69
C LEU A 37 -10.40 -5.09 -25.03
N THR A 38 -9.39 -5.96 -25.10
CA THR A 38 -8.68 -6.25 -26.37
C THR A 38 -9.64 -6.84 -27.40
N GLY A 39 -10.49 -7.79 -26.98
CA GLY A 39 -11.53 -8.37 -27.84
C GLY A 39 -12.54 -7.32 -28.33
N LEU A 40 -12.98 -6.42 -27.45
CA LEU A 40 -13.85 -5.31 -27.83
C LEU A 40 -13.18 -4.34 -28.81
N TYR A 41 -11.91 -3.99 -28.59
CA TYR A 41 -11.15 -3.12 -29.50
C TYR A 41 -11.01 -3.77 -30.88
N TYR A 42 -10.75 -5.09 -30.92
CA TYR A 42 -10.68 -5.85 -32.17
C TYR A 42 -12.01 -5.84 -32.93
N VAL A 43 -13.12 -6.17 -32.25
CA VAL A 43 -14.46 -6.22 -32.89
C VAL A 43 -14.91 -4.83 -33.36
N LEU A 44 -14.58 -3.77 -32.61
CA LEU A 44 -14.93 -2.39 -32.95
C LEU A 44 -13.98 -1.75 -33.97
N GLY A 45 -12.96 -2.47 -34.46
CA GLY A 45 -11.96 -1.94 -35.39
C GLY A 45 -11.13 -0.78 -34.82
N LYS A 46 -10.99 -0.73 -33.48
CA LYS A 46 -10.19 0.29 -32.79
C LYS A 46 -8.70 -0.05 -32.85
N ASP A 47 -7.87 0.95 -32.60
CA ASP A 47 -6.42 0.79 -32.56
C ASP A 47 -5.97 -0.04 -31.34
N ILE A 48 -5.69 -1.32 -31.59
CA ILE A 48 -5.13 -2.25 -30.59
C ILE A 48 -3.69 -1.86 -30.27
N GLY A 49 -2.94 -1.33 -31.24
CA GLY A 49 -1.56 -0.89 -31.06
C GLY A 49 -1.48 0.23 -30.03
N GLY A 50 -2.32 1.25 -30.19
CA GLY A 50 -2.49 2.33 -29.21
C GLY A 50 -2.88 1.83 -27.81
N PHE A 51 -3.83 0.90 -27.72
CA PHE A 51 -4.20 0.31 -26.42
C PHE A 51 -3.04 -0.41 -25.73
N LEU A 52 -2.26 -1.20 -26.47
CA LEU A 52 -1.11 -1.90 -25.92
C LEU A 52 0.01 -0.92 -25.52
N SER A 53 0.23 0.14 -26.29
CA SER A 53 1.19 1.18 -25.92
C SER A 53 0.75 1.94 -24.67
N ASP A 54 -0.55 2.20 -24.50
CA ASP A 54 -1.09 2.81 -23.29
C ASP A 54 -0.88 1.92 -22.06
N ILE A 55 -1.09 0.60 -22.19
CA ILE A 55 -0.78 -0.35 -21.11
C ILE A 55 0.71 -0.31 -20.77
N ALA A 56 1.58 -0.34 -21.78
CA ALA A 56 3.02 -0.29 -21.57
C ALA A 56 3.44 1.03 -20.89
N TRP A 57 2.85 2.15 -21.30
CA TRP A 57 3.09 3.46 -20.69
C TRP A 57 2.61 3.52 -19.23
N ASN A 58 1.47 2.92 -18.91
CA ASN A 58 1.00 2.84 -17.52
C ASN A 58 1.87 1.94 -16.63
N LEU A 59 2.58 0.97 -17.20
CA LEU A 59 3.45 0.06 -16.46
C LEU A 59 4.88 0.59 -16.30
N PHE A 60 5.40 1.28 -17.32
CA PHE A 60 6.82 1.64 -17.39
C PHE A 60 7.09 3.10 -17.74
N GLY A 61 6.06 3.88 -18.10
CA GLY A 61 6.20 5.32 -18.34
C GLY A 61 6.57 6.08 -17.07
N GLU A 62 7.04 7.31 -17.23
CA GLU A 62 7.42 8.14 -16.09
C GLU A 62 6.21 8.89 -15.54
N SER A 63 5.99 8.78 -14.22
CA SER A 63 5.07 9.65 -13.51
C SER A 63 5.67 11.06 -13.38
N PRO A 64 4.86 12.14 -13.47
CA PRO A 64 5.33 13.45 -13.09
C PRO A 64 5.88 13.43 -11.65
N GLY A 65 7.04 14.06 -11.47
CA GLY A 65 7.65 14.23 -10.16
C GLY A 65 6.80 15.14 -9.27
N TYR A 66 6.81 14.87 -7.97
CA TYR A 66 6.18 15.72 -6.96
C TYR A 66 7.25 16.31 -6.05
N GLU A 67 7.30 17.63 -5.95
CA GLU A 67 8.24 18.31 -5.07
C GLU A 67 7.63 18.50 -3.68
N PHE A 68 8.22 17.85 -2.69
CA PHE A 68 7.83 18.04 -1.29
C PHE A 68 8.51 19.28 -0.72
N SER A 69 7.73 20.13 -0.04
CA SER A 69 8.30 21.23 0.73
C SER A 69 9.20 20.70 1.85
N ARG A 70 10.24 21.47 2.23
CA ARG A 70 11.19 21.08 3.29
C ARG A 70 10.47 20.73 4.60
N LEU A 71 9.41 21.47 4.94
CA LEU A 71 8.56 21.21 6.09
C LEU A 71 7.86 19.86 5.97
N THR A 72 7.30 19.54 4.80
CA THR A 72 6.66 18.25 4.53
C THR A 72 7.64 17.09 4.69
N ILE A 73 8.87 17.24 4.20
CA ILE A 73 9.93 16.23 4.36
C ILE A 73 10.22 15.97 5.85
N ILE A 74 10.36 17.03 6.65
CA ILE A 74 10.60 16.90 8.10
C ILE A 74 9.44 16.14 8.78
N ILE A 75 8.20 16.49 8.43
CA ILE A 75 7.00 15.83 8.98
C ILE A 75 6.95 14.35 8.57
N LEU A 76 7.28 14.04 7.32
CA LEU A 76 7.35 12.66 6.82
C LEU A 76 8.43 11.84 7.54
N ILE A 77 9.60 12.43 7.80
CA ILE A 77 10.68 11.77 8.56
C ILE A 77 10.21 11.45 9.98
N LEU A 78 9.64 12.42 10.70
CA LEU A 78 9.14 12.21 12.07
C LEU A 78 8.03 11.16 12.11
N SER A 79 7.09 11.23 11.16
CA SER A 79 6.01 10.25 11.00
C SER A 79 6.56 8.86 10.69
N GLY A 80 7.57 8.77 9.84
CA GLY A 80 8.28 7.55 9.51
C GLY A 80 8.95 6.91 10.72
N LEU A 81 9.58 7.70 11.59
CA LEU A 81 10.19 7.19 12.83
C LEU A 81 9.13 6.60 13.78
N ILE A 82 8.02 7.29 14.00
CA ILE A 82 6.88 6.79 14.79
C ILE A 82 6.34 5.48 14.20
N PHE A 83 6.27 5.42 12.87
CA PHE A 83 5.82 4.25 12.15
C PHE A 83 6.78 3.06 12.29
N LEU A 84 8.09 3.27 12.21
CA LEU A 84 9.11 2.23 12.43
C LEU A 84 9.05 1.65 13.85
N ILE A 85 8.83 2.49 14.86
CA ILE A 85 8.61 2.05 16.24
C ILE A 85 7.36 1.16 16.31
N SER A 86 6.28 1.55 15.63
CA SER A 86 5.02 0.82 15.60
C SER A 86 5.14 -0.54 14.89
N ILE A 87 5.88 -0.62 13.78
CA ILE A 87 6.21 -1.88 13.11
C ILE A 87 6.99 -2.81 14.05
N SER A 88 8.03 -2.28 14.69
CA SER A 88 8.88 -3.06 15.60
C SER A 88 8.05 -3.67 16.74
N PHE A 89 7.18 -2.87 17.34
CA PHE A 89 6.25 -3.31 18.38
C PHE A 89 5.27 -4.38 17.87
N LEU A 90 4.73 -4.22 16.66
CA LEU A 90 3.84 -5.21 16.06
C LEU A 90 4.56 -6.56 15.86
N ILE A 91 5.79 -6.56 15.34
CA ILE A 91 6.59 -7.77 15.12
C ILE A 91 6.85 -8.49 16.45
N MET A 92 7.23 -7.75 17.50
CA MET A 92 7.45 -8.31 18.84
C MET A 92 6.20 -8.99 19.42
N GLN A 93 5.00 -8.47 19.13
CA GLN A 93 3.74 -9.03 19.62
C GLN A 93 3.09 -10.02 18.65
N MET A 94 3.68 -10.28 17.49
CA MET A 94 3.04 -11.06 16.44
C MET A 94 2.72 -12.49 16.87
N ASN A 95 3.62 -13.12 17.65
CA ASN A 95 3.49 -14.49 18.11
C ASN A 95 2.44 -14.69 19.20
N SER A 96 2.06 -13.62 19.92
CA SER A 96 1.02 -13.68 20.96
C SER A 96 -0.38 -13.44 20.42
N LYS A 97 -0.53 -13.04 19.16
CA LYS A 97 -1.84 -12.84 18.52
C LYS A 97 -2.47 -14.17 18.10
N LYS A 98 -3.81 -14.22 18.14
CA LYS A 98 -4.59 -15.32 17.55
C LYS A 98 -4.25 -15.49 16.06
N ILE A 99 -4.31 -16.74 15.57
CA ILE A 99 -3.94 -17.11 14.18
C ILE A 99 -4.58 -16.19 13.15
N LYS A 100 -5.89 -15.92 13.26
CA LYS A 100 -6.62 -15.03 12.33
C LYS A 100 -6.04 -13.61 12.33
N SER A 101 -5.85 -13.00 13.50
CA SER A 101 -5.28 -11.64 13.63
C SER A 101 -3.84 -11.58 13.12
N ARG A 102 -3.03 -12.59 13.41
CA ARG A 102 -1.65 -12.70 12.91
C ARG A 102 -1.61 -12.74 11.39
N LYS A 103 -2.44 -13.58 10.75
CA LYS A 103 -2.54 -13.64 9.28
C LYS A 103 -2.96 -12.30 8.68
N THR A 104 -3.90 -11.58 9.31
CA THR A 104 -4.30 -10.23 8.87
C THR A 104 -3.13 -9.24 8.94
N PHE A 105 -2.37 -9.21 10.04
CA PHE A 105 -1.22 -8.32 10.14
C PHE A 105 -0.10 -8.68 9.16
N PHE A 106 0.12 -9.96 8.88
CA PHE A 106 1.04 -10.36 7.80
C PHE A 106 0.57 -9.85 6.44
N LEU A 107 -0.72 -9.93 6.13
CA LEU A 107 -1.25 -9.40 4.88
C LEU A 107 -1.07 -7.89 4.79
N LEU A 108 -1.30 -7.14 5.88
CA LEU A 108 -1.06 -5.70 5.93
C LEU A 108 0.42 -5.35 5.76
N LEU A 109 1.33 -6.10 6.37
CA LEU A 109 2.77 -5.93 6.16
C LEU A 109 3.16 -6.20 4.70
N TRP A 110 2.62 -7.25 4.08
CA TRP A 110 2.85 -7.50 2.65
C TRP A 110 2.29 -6.40 1.76
N ALA A 111 1.11 -5.86 2.08
CA ALA A 111 0.55 -4.72 1.35
C ALA A 111 1.47 -3.49 1.44
N LEU A 112 2.01 -3.21 2.64
CA LEU A 112 2.97 -2.13 2.88
C LEU A 112 4.27 -2.35 2.09
N PHE A 113 4.84 -3.56 2.13
CA PHE A 113 6.08 -3.87 1.41
C PHE A 113 5.90 -3.78 -0.11
N ILE A 114 4.81 -4.31 -0.64
CA ILE A 114 4.50 -4.21 -2.07
C ILE A 114 4.31 -2.76 -2.48
N SER A 115 3.58 -1.97 -1.69
CA SER A 115 3.33 -0.57 -2.04
C SER A 115 4.62 0.26 -2.04
N LEU A 116 5.48 0.06 -1.06
CA LEU A 116 6.79 0.71 -1.00
C LEU A 116 7.73 0.24 -2.11
N ALA A 117 7.81 -1.07 -2.34
CA ALA A 117 8.66 -1.63 -3.40
C ALA A 117 8.24 -1.13 -4.78
N ALA A 118 6.92 -1.08 -5.05
CA ALA A 118 6.40 -0.55 -6.29
C ALA A 118 6.72 0.94 -6.44
N TYR A 119 6.53 1.76 -5.40
CA TYR A 119 6.86 3.20 -5.44
C TYR A 119 8.35 3.45 -5.69
N LEU A 120 9.24 2.67 -5.08
CA LEU A 120 10.69 2.88 -5.20
C LEU A 120 11.31 2.30 -6.47
N SER A 121 10.71 1.25 -7.04
CA SER A 121 11.31 0.49 -8.15
C SER A 121 10.72 0.82 -9.51
N LEU A 122 9.53 1.43 -9.56
CA LEU A 122 8.80 1.65 -10.80
C LEU A 122 8.58 3.15 -11.03
N PRO A 123 9.09 3.71 -12.15
CA PRO A 123 8.95 5.14 -12.44
C PRO A 123 7.50 5.54 -12.75
N SER A 124 6.66 4.57 -13.11
CA SER A 124 5.22 4.76 -13.38
C SER A 124 4.38 4.94 -12.14
N VAL A 125 4.92 4.65 -10.96
CA VAL A 125 4.19 4.74 -9.71
C VAL A 125 4.35 6.14 -9.12
N SER A 126 3.23 6.85 -9.09
CA SER A 126 3.14 8.22 -8.63
C SER A 126 2.99 8.33 -7.10
N VAL A 127 3.07 9.56 -6.57
CA VAL A 127 2.96 9.84 -5.12
C VAL A 127 1.61 9.44 -4.54
N GLU A 128 0.56 9.33 -5.35
CA GLU A 128 -0.77 8.83 -4.98
C GLU A 128 -0.73 7.41 -4.38
N MET A 129 0.35 6.67 -4.58
CA MET A 129 0.60 5.40 -3.88
C MET A 129 0.60 5.55 -2.34
N ILE A 130 0.77 6.76 -1.82
CA ILE A 130 0.63 7.07 -0.39
C ILE A 130 -0.75 6.74 0.15
N TRP A 131 -1.82 6.87 -0.64
CA TRP A 131 -3.19 6.54 -0.22
C TRP A 131 -3.34 5.05 0.08
N ILE A 132 -2.76 4.20 -0.77
CA ILE A 132 -2.81 2.75 -0.60
C ILE A 132 -1.89 2.33 0.55
N THR A 133 -0.70 2.92 0.65
CA THR A 133 0.27 2.68 1.73
C THR A 133 -0.26 3.13 3.10
N GLY A 134 -1.11 4.17 3.13
CA GLY A 134 -1.75 4.68 4.33
C GLY A 134 -2.70 3.69 5.01
N ILE A 135 -3.30 2.76 4.24
CA ILE A 135 -4.19 1.73 4.79
C ILE A 135 -3.45 0.80 5.77
N PRO A 136 -2.40 0.05 5.39
CA PRO A 136 -1.66 -0.75 6.34
C PRO A 136 -0.95 0.10 7.40
N ALA A 137 -0.45 1.29 7.03
CA ALA A 137 0.26 2.15 7.98
C ALA A 137 -0.63 2.59 9.15
N SER A 138 -1.87 3.01 8.87
CA SER A 138 -2.84 3.43 9.89
C SER A 138 -3.20 2.29 10.86
N TYR A 139 -3.42 1.08 10.36
CA TYR A 139 -3.71 -0.10 11.20
C TYR A 139 -2.54 -0.45 12.13
N ILE A 140 -1.31 -0.37 11.63
CA ILE A 140 -0.09 -0.66 12.40
C ILE A 140 0.12 0.42 13.48
N LEU A 141 -0.05 1.70 13.14
CA LEU A 141 0.02 2.82 14.09
C LEU A 141 -1.05 2.68 15.19
N ALA A 142 -2.30 2.42 14.80
CA ALA A 142 -3.39 2.23 15.74
C ALA A 142 -3.13 1.06 16.70
N HIS A 143 -2.58 -0.05 16.20
CA HIS A 143 -2.17 -1.17 17.04
C HIS A 143 -1.16 -0.75 18.11
N TYR A 144 -0.14 0.02 17.74
CA TYR A 144 0.85 0.51 18.70
C TYR A 144 0.21 1.38 19.79
N PHE A 145 -0.54 2.42 19.40
CA PHE A 145 -1.13 3.36 20.35
C PHE A 145 -2.15 2.69 21.30
N VAL A 146 -2.89 1.69 20.81
CA VAL A 146 -3.92 1.00 21.61
C VAL A 146 -3.33 -0.03 22.57
N PHE A 147 -2.37 -0.86 22.14
CA PHE A 147 -1.98 -2.08 22.89
C PHE A 147 -0.77 -1.92 23.81
N ILE A 148 -0.07 -0.80 23.76
CA ILE A 148 1.04 -0.52 24.66
C ILE A 148 0.58 -0.28 26.11
N ARG A 149 1.30 -0.86 27.06
CA ARG A 149 0.92 -0.88 28.49
C ARG A 149 1.09 0.47 29.18
N LYS A 150 2.22 1.15 28.94
CA LYS A 150 2.48 2.51 29.46
C LYS A 150 1.97 3.52 28.45
N LYS A 151 1.01 4.36 28.85
CA LYS A 151 0.29 5.24 27.94
C LYS A 151 0.99 6.58 27.65
N ILE A 152 1.84 7.05 28.57
CA ILE A 152 2.49 8.38 28.49
C ILE A 152 3.26 8.59 27.18
N VAL A 153 4.20 7.69 26.84
CA VAL A 153 5.02 7.82 25.60
C VAL A 153 4.14 7.79 24.33
N PRO A 154 3.26 6.80 24.14
CA PRO A 154 2.39 6.75 22.96
C PRO A 154 1.39 7.91 22.88
N GLU A 155 0.90 8.44 24.01
CA GLU A 155 0.04 9.62 24.02
C GLU A 155 0.78 10.87 23.54
N ILE A 156 2.02 11.07 23.99
CA ILE A 156 2.87 12.17 23.51
C ILE A 156 3.15 12.00 22.02
N MET A 157 3.53 10.80 21.59
CA MET A 157 3.80 10.50 20.17
C MET A 157 2.55 10.70 19.30
N PHE A 158 1.37 10.25 19.76
CA PHE A 158 0.12 10.42 19.05
C PHE A 158 -0.28 11.89 18.95
N SER A 159 -0.20 12.63 20.07
CA SER A 159 -0.52 14.06 20.09
C SER A 159 0.41 14.85 19.19
N GLY A 160 1.72 14.56 19.23
CA GLY A 160 2.71 15.16 18.34
C GLY A 160 2.43 14.83 16.87
N PHE A 161 2.19 13.55 16.55
CA PHE A 161 1.82 13.12 15.20
C PHE A 161 0.57 13.85 14.70
N PHE A 162 -0.47 13.92 15.52
CA PHE A 162 -1.72 14.61 15.18
C PHE A 162 -1.49 16.10 14.92
N LEU A 163 -0.74 16.80 15.79
CA LEU A 163 -0.42 18.22 15.61
C LEU A 163 0.39 18.47 14.33
N LEU A 164 1.35 17.60 13.99
CA LEU A 164 2.11 17.72 12.74
C LEU A 164 1.21 17.59 11.52
N VAL A 165 0.28 16.63 11.52
CA VAL A 165 -0.68 16.44 10.42
C VAL A 165 -1.61 17.65 10.30
N VAL A 166 -2.14 18.15 11.42
CA VAL A 166 -2.99 19.34 11.43
C VAL A 166 -2.24 20.57 10.92
N LEU A 167 -1.00 20.78 11.36
CA LEU A 167 -0.15 21.87 10.89
C LEU A 167 0.05 21.81 9.37
N LEU A 168 0.35 20.61 8.83
CA LEU A 168 0.50 20.42 7.39
C LEU A 168 -0.81 20.74 6.67
N GLN A 169 -1.95 20.24 7.17
CA GLN A 169 -3.25 20.47 6.54
C GLN A 169 -3.60 21.97 6.49
N ILE A 170 -3.35 22.71 7.58
CA ILE A 170 -3.61 24.15 7.65
C ILE A 170 -2.74 24.89 6.62
N LEU A 171 -1.46 24.55 6.53
CA LEU A 171 -0.52 25.21 5.62
C LEU A 171 -0.75 24.92 4.13
N PHE A 172 -1.42 23.82 3.80
CA PHE A 172 -1.75 23.45 2.41
C PHE A 172 -3.19 23.79 2.00
N ILE A 173 -4.11 23.99 2.95
CA ILE A 173 -5.49 24.46 2.68
C ILE A 173 -5.54 25.99 2.54
N LEU A 174 -4.74 26.73 3.31
CA LEU A 174 -4.59 28.20 3.22
C LEU A 174 -3.61 28.59 2.12
#